data_AF-R5BDR5-F1
#
_entry.id   AF-R5BDR5-F1
#
_cell.length_a   1.000
_cell.length_b   1.000
_cell.length_c   1.000
_cell.angle_alpha   90.00
_cell.angle_beta   90.00
_cell.angle_gamma   90.00
#
_symmetry.space_group_name_H-M   'P 1'
#
loop_
_entity.id
_entity.type
_entity.pdbx_description
1 polymer ?
#
loop_
_entity_poly.entity_id
_entity_poly.type
_entity_poly.pdbx_seq_one_letter_code
_entity_poly.pdbx_strand_id
1 'polypeptide(L)'
;MKRKVFLIMAGLWMGLLGLTACGRVNGCTYRYPETTVLFDDFHIKKTVYRPGVMKLYYRGGQLKDNPIRCYDANFEDLGDQFDHTFRNGVLTVRADFAENISGLTIEDRGHDVIYHLRYLDSPQFAWLADVFWHDDGWRETGDREAYYSAAELQAEADRKAESRKEAQEAFALLEGTWVTEDGLQKYEFAVNEDKSGMDCCNMWWNSEAQRWDCWRIFARSAFRTKGLDALFAFDFGCDTDSDYDEIAEKAEKLIAITLVNSDRAAADMRVLYNSEENVITDANAVYHRQ
;
A
#
# COMPACT_ATOMS: atom_id res chain seq x y z
N MET A 1 26.29 -60.47 -29.42
CA MET A 1 25.45 -59.41 -30.02
C MET A 1 26.04 -58.04 -29.68
N LYS A 2 26.13 -57.13 -30.68
CA LYS A 2 26.31 -55.66 -30.63
C LYS A 2 27.62 -55.12 -29.99
N ARG A 3 28.64 -54.73 -30.79
CA ARG A 3 28.89 -53.44 -31.49
C ARG A 3 29.19 -52.22 -30.58
N LYS A 4 30.48 -51.81 -30.63
CA LYS A 4 31.08 -50.46 -30.72
C LYS A 4 30.82 -49.50 -29.53
N VAL A 5 31.65 -48.50 -29.18
CA VAL A 5 32.53 -47.57 -29.90
C VAL A 5 33.63 -47.07 -28.94
N PHE A 6 34.75 -46.64 -29.54
CA PHE A 6 35.98 -46.11 -28.98
C PHE A 6 35.85 -44.85 -28.11
N LEU A 7 36.79 -44.76 -27.16
CA LEU A 7 37.22 -43.59 -26.41
C LEU A 7 38.24 -42.74 -27.20
N ILE A 8 38.39 -41.49 -26.73
CA ILE A 8 39.49 -40.53 -26.92
C ILE A 8 39.49 -39.74 -28.24
N MET A 9 39.19 -38.43 -28.15
CA MET A 9 39.87 -37.40 -28.94
C MET A 9 39.92 -36.09 -28.16
N ALA A 10 41.15 -35.69 -27.84
CA ALA A 10 41.52 -34.35 -27.46
C ALA A 10 41.31 -33.41 -28.66
N GLY A 11 40.70 -32.24 -28.42
CA GLY A 11 40.42 -31.23 -29.45
C GLY A 11 40.78 -29.84 -28.95
N LEU A 12 41.95 -29.38 -29.40
CA LEU A 12 42.55 -28.05 -29.37
C LEU A 12 41.76 -26.90 -28.71
N TRP A 13 42.31 -26.45 -27.58
CA TRP A 13 42.43 -25.03 -27.24
C TRP A 13 43.34 -24.35 -28.28
N MET A 14 42.77 -23.56 -29.19
CA MET A 14 43.45 -22.50 -29.93
C MET A 14 42.39 -21.65 -30.64
N GLY A 15 42.17 -20.44 -30.10
CA GLY A 15 41.26 -19.44 -30.63
C GLY A 15 41.47 -18.11 -29.91
N LEU A 16 42.72 -17.68 -29.79
CA LEU A 16 43.08 -16.31 -29.42
C LEU A 16 42.98 -15.43 -30.67
N LEU A 17 42.54 -14.18 -30.47
CA LEU A 17 42.67 -13.01 -31.35
C LEU A 17 41.58 -12.81 -32.41
N GLY A 18 40.53 -12.13 -31.96
CA GLY A 18 39.67 -11.25 -32.75
C GLY A 18 39.21 -10.04 -31.93
N LEU A 19 40.06 -9.49 -31.06
CA LEU A 19 39.84 -8.17 -30.45
C LEU A 19 40.19 -7.11 -31.51
N THR A 20 39.30 -6.91 -32.47
CA THR A 20 39.22 -5.65 -33.17
C THR A 20 38.65 -4.63 -32.18
N ALA A 21 39.55 -3.78 -31.69
CA ALA A 21 39.20 -2.53 -31.04
C ALA A 21 38.42 -1.65 -32.05
N CYS A 22 37.10 -1.82 -32.08
CA CYS A 22 36.16 -0.93 -32.73
C CYS A 22 35.42 -0.18 -31.62
N GLY A 23 35.78 1.11 -31.48
CA GLY A 23 35.22 2.17 -30.63
C GLY A 23 34.19 1.81 -29.56
N ARG A 24 34.49 2.17 -28.30
CA ARG A 24 33.52 2.33 -27.20
C ARG A 24 32.24 3.00 -27.72
N VAL A 25 31.22 2.20 -28.01
CA VAL A 25 29.84 2.69 -28.06
C VAL A 25 29.37 2.60 -26.61
N ASN A 26 29.69 3.63 -25.83
CA ASN A 26 29.25 3.74 -24.43
C ASN A 26 27.73 4.00 -24.39
N GLY A 27 26.95 2.94 -24.57
CA GLY A 27 25.52 2.99 -24.35
C GLY A 27 24.88 1.62 -24.40
N CYS A 28 24.02 1.35 -23.41
CA CYS A 28 23.24 0.13 -23.32
C CYS A 28 21.83 0.39 -23.87
N THR A 29 21.22 -0.61 -24.50
CA THR A 29 19.82 -0.53 -24.94
C THR A 29 19.09 -1.78 -24.50
N TYR A 30 18.04 -1.60 -23.71
CA TYR A 30 17.15 -2.66 -23.25
C TYR A 30 15.84 -2.52 -24.00
N ARG A 31 15.42 -3.58 -24.67
CA ARG A 31 14.17 -3.63 -25.42
C ARG A 31 13.21 -4.54 -24.68
N TYR A 32 11.94 -4.17 -24.69
CA TYR A 32 10.91 -4.94 -24.02
C TYR A 32 9.98 -5.53 -25.08
N PRO A 33 9.41 -6.73 -24.85
CA PRO A 33 8.27 -7.18 -25.62
C PRO A 33 7.17 -6.10 -25.54
N GLU A 34 6.32 -5.96 -26.56
CA GLU A 34 5.17 -5.04 -26.50
C GLU A 34 4.31 -5.43 -25.29
N THR A 35 4.58 -4.74 -24.18
CA THR A 35 3.89 -4.85 -22.91
C THR A 35 2.96 -3.66 -22.92
N THR A 36 1.68 -3.94 -23.06
CA THR A 36 0.64 -2.95 -22.83
C THR A 36 0.80 -2.46 -21.40
N VAL A 37 1.24 -1.22 -21.23
CA VAL A 37 1.22 -0.53 -19.94
C VAL A 37 -0.11 0.21 -19.87
N LEU A 38 -1.02 -0.29 -19.04
CA LEU A 38 -2.37 0.26 -18.84
C LEU A 38 -3.26 0.28 -20.12
N PHE A 39 -4.18 -0.68 -20.22
CA PHE A 39 -5.36 -0.69 -21.11
C PHE A 39 -5.12 -0.26 -22.58
N ASP A 40 -4.04 -0.74 -23.19
CA ASP A 40 -3.65 -0.59 -24.61
C ASP A 40 -3.28 0.83 -25.07
N ASP A 41 -3.29 1.82 -24.18
CA ASP A 41 -3.06 3.23 -24.53
C ASP A 41 -1.67 3.76 -24.20
N PHE A 42 -0.87 3.05 -23.39
CA PHE A 42 0.52 3.41 -23.11
C PHE A 42 1.45 2.20 -23.25
N HIS A 43 2.60 2.40 -23.89
CA HIS A 43 3.49 1.30 -24.25
C HIS A 43 4.94 1.72 -24.06
N ILE A 44 5.68 0.99 -23.23
CA ILE A 44 7.13 1.16 -23.12
C ILE A 44 7.82 0.25 -24.14
N LYS A 45 8.70 0.82 -24.95
CA LYS A 45 9.36 0.08 -26.05
C LYS A 45 10.77 -0.32 -25.72
N LYS A 46 11.53 0.61 -25.15
CA LYS A 46 12.95 0.42 -24.83
C LYS A 46 13.47 1.54 -23.96
N THR A 47 14.55 1.25 -23.25
CA THR A 47 15.38 2.24 -22.58
C THR A 47 16.77 2.25 -23.19
N VAL A 48 17.34 3.44 -23.37
CA VAL A 48 18.68 3.65 -23.92
C VAL A 48 19.48 4.50 -22.94
N TYR A 49 20.59 3.96 -22.50
CA TYR A 49 21.54 4.64 -21.62
C TYR A 49 22.73 5.14 -22.42
N ARG A 50 23.20 6.33 -22.08
CA ARG A 50 24.48 6.93 -22.49
C ARG A 50 25.04 7.70 -21.29
N PRO A 51 26.33 8.05 -21.29
CA PRO A 51 26.90 8.86 -20.22
C PRO A 51 26.07 10.09 -19.89
N GLY A 52 25.56 10.16 -18.66
CA GLY A 52 24.75 11.26 -18.13
C GLY A 52 23.35 11.40 -18.73
N VAL A 53 22.88 10.43 -19.53
CA VAL A 53 21.58 10.50 -20.21
C VAL A 53 20.89 9.14 -20.29
N MET A 54 19.65 9.08 -19.79
CA MET A 54 18.73 7.97 -20.00
C MET A 54 17.59 8.43 -20.93
N LYS A 55 17.22 7.56 -21.88
CA LYS A 55 16.06 7.78 -22.77
C LYS A 55 15.11 6.60 -22.70
N LEU A 56 13.89 6.85 -22.23
CA LEU A 56 12.79 5.92 -22.25
C LEU A 56 11.89 6.21 -23.46
N TYR A 57 11.76 5.25 -24.36
CA TYR A 57 10.93 5.37 -25.56
C TYR A 57 9.57 4.73 -25.30
N TYR A 58 8.51 5.49 -25.57
CA TYR A 58 7.13 5.06 -25.36
C TYR A 58 6.22 5.40 -26.55
N ARG A 59 5.04 4.76 -26.60
CA ARG A 59 3.94 5.09 -27.53
C ARG A 59 2.67 5.27 -26.73
N GLY A 60 1.87 6.26 -27.12
CA GLY A 60 0.64 6.59 -26.42
C GLY A 60 0.94 7.28 -25.09
N GLY A 61 -0.09 7.51 -24.28
CA GLY A 61 -0.03 8.45 -23.15
C GLY A 61 0.16 9.90 -23.60
N GLN A 62 -0.32 10.86 -22.80
CA GLN A 62 -0.17 12.30 -23.07
C GLN A 62 0.86 12.95 -22.15
N LEU A 63 2.04 12.31 -22.03
CA LEU A 63 3.10 12.78 -21.15
C LEU A 63 3.81 14.01 -21.73
N LYS A 64 3.94 15.08 -20.95
CA LYS A 64 4.57 16.35 -21.41
C LYS A 64 5.50 16.99 -20.37
N ASP A 65 4.99 17.17 -19.15
CA ASP A 65 5.64 17.88 -18.05
C ASP A 65 5.33 17.17 -16.72
N ASN A 66 5.16 15.84 -16.81
CA ASN A 66 4.77 15.01 -15.68
C ASN A 66 5.92 14.93 -14.67
N PRO A 67 5.63 15.06 -13.36
CA PRO A 67 6.62 14.76 -12.33
C PRO A 67 7.12 13.34 -12.48
N ILE A 68 8.44 13.16 -12.33
CA ILE A 68 9.05 11.83 -12.29
C ILE A 68 9.92 11.67 -11.06
N ARG A 69 10.06 10.43 -10.58
CA ARG A 69 11.11 10.02 -9.65
C ARG A 69 11.93 8.91 -10.28
N CYS A 70 13.23 8.91 -9.99
CA CYS A 70 14.17 7.92 -10.51
C CYS A 70 14.68 7.04 -9.39
N TYR A 71 14.81 5.74 -9.66
CA TYR A 71 15.27 4.77 -8.69
C TYR A 71 16.41 3.92 -9.23
N ASP A 72 17.31 3.51 -8.35
CA ASP A 72 18.40 2.60 -8.70
C ASP A 72 17.93 1.14 -8.84
N ALA A 73 18.86 0.21 -9.06
CA ALA A 73 18.56 -1.23 -9.17
C ALA A 73 18.05 -1.87 -7.87
N ASN A 74 18.27 -1.24 -6.71
CA ASN A 74 17.72 -1.66 -5.42
C ASN A 74 16.40 -0.94 -5.11
N PHE A 75 15.91 -0.11 -6.03
CA PHE A 75 14.75 0.75 -5.88
C PHE A 75 14.88 1.82 -4.78
N GLU A 76 16.10 2.27 -4.53
CA GLU A 76 16.38 3.44 -3.69
C GLU A 76 16.22 4.73 -4.52
N ASP A 77 15.66 5.78 -3.90
CA ASP A 77 15.42 7.07 -4.56
C ASP A 77 16.76 7.74 -4.91
N LEU A 78 16.96 8.09 -6.19
CA LEU A 78 18.18 8.71 -6.70
C LEU A 78 18.24 10.23 -6.48
N GLY A 79 17.20 10.81 -5.87
CA GLY A 79 17.09 12.23 -5.58
C GLY A 79 16.39 13.03 -6.68
N ASP A 80 16.30 14.35 -6.46
CA ASP A 80 15.53 15.30 -7.27
C ASP A 80 16.39 16.18 -8.19
N GLN A 81 17.72 16.05 -8.12
CA GLN A 81 18.66 16.87 -8.87
C GLN A 81 18.93 16.32 -10.27
N PHE A 82 18.00 16.53 -11.18
CA PHE A 82 18.13 16.17 -12.60
C PHE A 82 17.21 16.99 -13.49
N ASP A 83 17.52 17.03 -14.79
CA ASP A 83 16.61 17.58 -15.80
C ASP A 83 15.88 16.47 -16.54
N HIS A 84 14.58 16.63 -16.80
CA HIS A 84 13.85 15.73 -17.68
C HIS A 84 12.96 16.45 -18.69
N THR A 85 12.68 15.78 -19.80
CA THR A 85 11.75 16.28 -20.84
C THR A 85 11.00 15.14 -21.49
N PHE A 86 9.74 15.37 -21.86
CA PHE A 86 8.97 14.48 -22.72
C PHE A 86 8.84 15.11 -24.11
N ARG A 87 9.36 14.45 -25.15
CA ARG A 87 9.25 14.93 -26.54
C ARG A 87 9.08 13.77 -27.50
N ASN A 88 8.03 13.82 -28.33
CA ASN A 88 7.78 12.87 -29.42
C ASN A 88 7.85 11.39 -28.99
N GLY A 89 7.22 11.04 -27.87
CA GLY A 89 7.24 9.66 -27.34
C GLY A 89 8.58 9.25 -26.72
N VAL A 90 9.36 10.22 -26.24
CA VAL A 90 10.63 9.96 -25.56
C VAL A 90 10.70 10.78 -24.28
N LEU A 91 10.83 10.11 -23.15
CA LEU A 91 11.28 10.70 -21.90
C LEU A 91 12.81 10.70 -21.92
N THR A 92 13.42 11.88 -21.77
CA THR A 92 14.87 12.01 -21.62
C THR A 92 15.17 12.53 -20.23
N VAL A 93 15.97 11.79 -19.46
CA VAL A 93 16.52 12.20 -18.16
C VAL A 93 18.00 12.52 -18.33
N ARG A 94 18.45 13.65 -17.77
CA ARG A 94 19.85 14.09 -17.76
C ARG A 94 20.29 14.26 -16.32
N ALA A 95 21.20 13.41 -15.89
CA ALA A 95 21.68 13.34 -14.51
C ALA A 95 23.03 12.61 -14.48
N ASP A 96 23.87 12.90 -13.50
CA ASP A 96 25.13 12.18 -13.30
C ASP A 96 24.93 10.70 -12.93
N PHE A 97 23.73 10.36 -12.44
CA PHE A 97 23.30 9.00 -12.11
C PHE A 97 22.48 8.32 -13.21
N ALA A 98 22.34 8.93 -14.40
CA ALA A 98 21.39 8.46 -15.40
C ALA A 98 21.59 6.98 -15.79
N GLU A 99 22.83 6.49 -15.81
CA GLU A 99 23.18 5.09 -16.07
C GLU A 99 22.72 4.11 -14.98
N ASN A 100 22.45 4.59 -13.76
CA ASN A 100 22.03 3.78 -12.63
C ASN A 100 20.51 3.66 -12.51
N ILE A 101 19.75 4.39 -13.32
CA ILE A 101 18.28 4.37 -13.26
C ILE A 101 17.78 2.99 -13.70
N SER A 102 17.15 2.25 -12.80
CA SER A 102 16.44 1.00 -13.08
C SER A 102 14.93 1.14 -12.90
N GLY A 103 14.48 2.09 -12.07
CA GLY A 103 13.06 2.35 -11.84
C GLY A 103 12.64 3.79 -12.11
N LEU A 104 11.36 3.98 -12.42
CA LEU A 104 10.74 5.29 -12.56
C LEU A 104 9.33 5.29 -11.98
N THR A 105 8.97 6.37 -11.31
CA THR A 105 7.56 6.75 -11.11
C THR A 105 7.25 7.93 -12.02
N ILE A 106 6.10 7.93 -12.70
CA ILE A 106 5.62 9.04 -13.54
C ILE A 106 4.21 9.38 -13.08
N GLU A 107 4.02 10.57 -12.51
CA GLU A 107 2.71 11.05 -12.07
C GLU A 107 1.96 11.72 -13.24
N ASP A 108 0.91 11.07 -13.74
CA ASP A 108 -0.02 11.63 -14.72
C ASP A 108 -1.33 12.08 -14.10
N ARG A 109 -1.22 13.18 -13.34
CA ARG A 109 -2.35 13.86 -12.71
C ARG A 109 -3.40 14.37 -13.71
N GLY A 110 -3.06 14.49 -14.99
CA GLY A 110 -4.03 14.88 -16.02
C GLY A 110 -5.04 13.77 -16.35
N HIS A 111 -4.69 12.53 -16.01
CA HIS A 111 -5.50 11.33 -16.29
C HIS A 111 -5.73 10.49 -15.04
N ASP A 112 -5.42 11.05 -13.86
CA ASP A 112 -5.47 10.38 -12.56
C ASP A 112 -4.77 9.01 -12.53
N VAL A 113 -3.57 8.95 -13.13
CA VAL A 113 -2.72 7.75 -13.16
C VAL A 113 -1.35 8.05 -12.56
N ILE A 114 -0.79 7.11 -11.80
CA ILE A 114 0.61 7.08 -11.41
C ILE A 114 1.23 5.81 -11.98
N TYR A 115 2.18 5.94 -12.90
CA TYR A 115 2.89 4.79 -13.47
C TYR A 115 4.11 4.44 -12.63
N HIS A 116 4.31 3.16 -12.37
CA HIS A 116 5.47 2.60 -11.69
C HIS A 116 6.18 1.63 -12.62
N LEU A 117 7.44 1.91 -12.95
CA LEU A 117 8.26 1.15 -13.88
C LEU A 117 9.47 0.60 -13.14
N ARG A 118 9.80 -0.67 -13.36
CA ARG A 118 10.98 -1.34 -12.79
C ARG A 118 11.78 -2.09 -13.84
N TYR A 119 13.04 -2.33 -13.52
CA TYR A 119 13.97 -3.14 -14.33
C TYR A 119 14.21 -2.57 -15.74
N LEU A 120 14.29 -1.24 -15.85
CA LEU A 120 14.54 -0.53 -17.11
C LEU A 120 15.93 -0.82 -17.70
N ASP A 121 16.86 -1.27 -16.86
CA ASP A 121 18.21 -1.72 -17.17
C ASP A 121 18.31 -3.24 -17.40
N SER A 122 17.19 -3.91 -17.63
CA SER A 122 17.12 -5.36 -17.83
C SER A 122 16.02 -5.72 -18.85
N PRO A 123 16.10 -6.89 -19.53
CA PRO A 123 14.97 -7.42 -20.30
C PRO A 123 13.74 -7.78 -19.45
N GLN A 124 13.87 -7.83 -18.13
CA GLN A 124 12.81 -8.20 -17.17
C GLN A 124 11.91 -7.02 -16.80
N PHE A 125 11.64 -6.11 -17.74
CA PHE A 125 10.79 -4.95 -17.49
C PHE A 125 9.45 -5.35 -16.87
N ALA A 126 9.10 -4.66 -15.79
CA ALA A 126 7.84 -4.83 -15.10
C ALA A 126 7.23 -3.45 -14.81
N TRP A 127 5.91 -3.43 -14.68
CA TRP A 127 5.18 -2.21 -14.41
C TRP A 127 3.95 -2.45 -13.54
N LEU A 128 3.59 -1.43 -12.78
CA LEU A 128 2.30 -1.24 -12.15
C LEU A 128 1.80 0.16 -12.47
N ALA A 129 0.51 0.39 -12.27
CA ALA A 129 -0.06 1.73 -12.30
C ALA A 129 -1.13 1.86 -11.23
N ASP A 130 -1.12 2.96 -10.49
CA ASP A 130 -2.26 3.36 -9.67
C ASP A 130 -3.19 4.22 -10.53
N VAL A 131 -4.45 3.84 -10.63
CA VAL A 131 -5.49 4.55 -11.38
C VAL A 131 -6.56 4.99 -10.40
N PHE A 132 -6.96 6.26 -10.45
CA PHE A 132 -8.08 6.73 -9.64
C PHE A 132 -9.41 6.45 -10.32
N TRP A 133 -10.32 5.82 -9.59
CA TRP A 133 -11.70 5.58 -10.00
C TRP A 133 -12.59 6.44 -9.09
N HIS A 134 -13.47 7.26 -9.65
CA HIS A 134 -14.30 8.18 -8.86
C HIS A 134 -15.11 7.48 -7.76
N ASP A 135 -15.54 6.25 -8.00
CA ASP A 135 -16.37 5.49 -7.06
C ASP A 135 -15.53 4.66 -6.07
N ASP A 136 -14.32 4.25 -6.48
CA ASP A 136 -13.54 3.19 -5.80
C ASP A 136 -12.16 3.66 -5.30
N GLY A 137 -11.83 4.93 -5.56
CA GLY A 137 -10.56 5.56 -5.25
C GLY A 137 -9.40 5.02 -6.08
N TRP A 138 -8.17 5.16 -5.57
CA TRP A 138 -6.97 4.61 -6.20
C TRP A 138 -6.99 3.08 -6.23
N ARG A 139 -6.71 2.52 -7.41
CA ARG A 139 -6.60 1.09 -7.67
C ARG A 139 -5.33 0.80 -8.42
N GLU A 140 -4.56 -0.13 -7.89
CA GLU A 140 -3.36 -0.63 -8.56
C GLU A 140 -3.74 -1.63 -9.67
N THR A 141 -3.07 -1.56 -10.81
CA THR A 141 -3.22 -2.46 -11.96
C THR A 141 -1.85 -2.80 -12.55
N GLY A 142 -1.75 -3.97 -13.18
CA GLY A 142 -0.52 -4.47 -13.80
C GLY A 142 -0.14 -5.87 -13.31
N ASP A 143 1.08 -6.29 -13.63
CA ASP A 143 1.60 -7.61 -13.25
C ASP A 143 2.39 -7.51 -11.93
N ARG A 144 1.68 -7.73 -10.83
CA ARG A 144 2.25 -7.68 -9.47
C ARG A 144 3.33 -8.74 -9.25
N GLU A 145 3.21 -9.91 -9.86
CA GLU A 145 4.17 -11.01 -9.69
C GLU A 145 5.48 -10.72 -10.42
N ALA A 146 5.41 -10.03 -11.56
CA ALA A 146 6.60 -9.57 -12.27
C ALA A 146 7.23 -8.32 -11.61
N TYR A 147 6.42 -7.45 -11.00
CA TYR A 147 6.88 -6.16 -10.45
C TYR A 147 7.54 -6.29 -9.08
N TYR A 148 6.94 -7.05 -8.17
CA TYR A 148 7.45 -7.24 -6.83
C TYR A 148 8.34 -8.47 -6.74
N SER A 149 9.42 -8.35 -5.98
CA SER A 149 10.17 -9.52 -5.56
C SER A 149 9.33 -10.40 -4.60
N ALA A 150 9.66 -11.69 -4.53
CA ALA A 150 9.02 -12.60 -3.58
C ALA A 150 9.15 -12.12 -2.12
N ALA A 151 10.25 -11.45 -1.78
CA ALA A 151 10.47 -10.88 -0.46
C ALA A 151 9.55 -9.68 -0.18
N GLU A 152 9.33 -8.79 -1.15
CA GLU A 152 8.39 -7.66 -1.02
C GLU A 152 6.95 -8.15 -0.86
N LEU A 153 6.53 -9.14 -1.67
CA LEU A 153 5.19 -9.74 -1.56
C LEU A 153 4.98 -10.41 -0.20
N GLN A 154 5.99 -11.14 0.30
CA GLN A 154 5.92 -11.76 1.61
C GLN A 154 5.86 -10.71 2.72
N ALA A 155 6.69 -9.65 2.65
CA ALA A 155 6.65 -8.57 3.63
C ALA A 155 5.31 -7.80 3.61
N GLU A 156 4.67 -7.66 2.46
CA GLU A 156 3.31 -7.11 2.38
C GLU A 156 2.27 -8.06 3.00
N ALA A 157 2.37 -9.36 2.72
CA ALA A 157 1.49 -10.37 3.32
C ALA A 157 1.64 -10.43 4.84
N ASP A 158 2.87 -10.38 5.35
CA ASP A 158 3.17 -10.39 6.79
C ASP A 158 2.60 -9.15 7.48
N ARG A 159 2.78 -7.95 6.93
CA ARG A 159 2.16 -6.72 7.45
C ARG A 159 0.64 -6.79 7.46
N LYS A 160 0.04 -7.33 6.39
CA LYS A 160 -1.42 -7.54 6.31
C LYS A 160 -1.90 -8.58 7.32
N ALA A 161 -1.11 -9.62 7.58
CA ALA A 161 -1.43 -10.63 8.58
C ALA A 161 -1.34 -10.07 10.00
N GLU A 162 -0.32 -9.26 10.29
CA GLU A 162 -0.14 -8.57 11.57
C GLU A 162 -1.29 -7.58 11.83
N SER A 163 -1.62 -6.73 10.85
CA SER A 163 -2.76 -5.81 10.94
C SER A 163 -4.09 -6.55 11.15
N ARG A 164 -4.29 -7.69 10.47
CA ARG A 164 -5.49 -8.52 10.66
C ARG A 164 -5.54 -9.13 12.05
N LYS A 165 -4.40 -9.58 12.58
CA LYS A 165 -4.31 -10.09 13.95
C LYS A 165 -4.65 -9.00 14.96
N GLU A 166 -4.12 -7.79 14.78
CA GLU A 166 -4.44 -6.65 15.64
C GLU A 166 -5.93 -6.32 15.62
N ALA A 167 -6.54 -6.30 14.42
CA ALA A 167 -7.98 -6.08 14.28
C ALA A 167 -8.80 -7.17 14.97
N GLN A 168 -8.42 -8.44 14.83
CA GLN A 168 -9.10 -9.56 15.50
C GLN A 168 -9.03 -9.47 17.02
N GLU A 169 -7.90 -9.05 17.58
CA GLU A 169 -7.77 -8.82 19.02
C GLU A 169 -8.66 -7.66 19.49
N ALA A 170 -8.80 -6.60 18.69
CA ALA A 170 -9.72 -5.50 18.99
C ALA A 170 -11.19 -5.95 18.91
N PHE A 171 -11.56 -6.74 17.90
CA PHE A 171 -12.90 -7.28 17.75
C PHE A 171 -13.27 -8.19 18.93
N ALA A 172 -12.35 -9.03 19.40
CA ALA A 172 -12.59 -9.89 20.56
C ALA A 172 -12.87 -9.09 21.85
N LEU A 173 -12.29 -7.89 22.00
CA LEU A 173 -12.61 -7.01 23.13
C LEU A 173 -14.03 -6.47 23.05
N LEU A 174 -14.54 -6.22 21.86
CA LEU A 174 -15.84 -5.58 21.63
C LEU A 174 -16.99 -6.56 21.37
N GLU A 175 -16.71 -7.80 20.96
CA GLU A 175 -17.73 -8.76 20.56
C GLU A 175 -18.81 -8.92 21.65
N GLY A 176 -20.06 -8.96 21.21
CA GLY A 176 -21.24 -9.05 22.07
C GLY A 176 -22.16 -7.82 22.03
N THR A 177 -23.09 -7.79 22.98
CA THR A 177 -24.06 -6.71 23.14
C THR A 177 -23.68 -5.85 24.34
N TRP A 178 -23.71 -4.54 24.15
CA TRP A 178 -23.41 -3.55 25.18
C TRP A 178 -24.58 -2.60 25.32
N VAL A 179 -25.05 -2.35 26.53
CA VAL A 179 -26.29 -1.61 26.76
C VAL A 179 -26.06 -0.55 27.83
N THR A 180 -26.65 0.63 27.65
CA THR A 180 -26.67 1.68 28.68
C THR A 180 -27.50 1.26 29.88
N GLU A 181 -27.25 1.86 31.04
CA GLU A 181 -27.98 1.56 32.27
C GLU A 181 -29.50 1.76 32.14
N ASP A 182 -29.92 2.77 31.37
CA ASP A 182 -31.33 3.06 31.09
C ASP A 182 -31.97 2.13 30.05
N GLY A 183 -31.18 1.28 29.38
CA GLY A 183 -31.63 0.38 28.33
C GLY A 183 -32.06 1.06 27.03
N LEU A 184 -31.83 2.37 26.87
CA LEU A 184 -32.29 3.14 25.71
C LEU A 184 -31.28 3.18 24.56
N GLN A 185 -30.00 2.85 24.81
CA GLN A 185 -28.98 2.74 23.78
C GLN A 185 -28.24 1.41 23.90
N LYS A 186 -27.83 0.86 22.76
CA LYS A 186 -27.00 -0.34 22.73
C LYS A 186 -26.08 -0.40 21.52
N TYR A 187 -24.95 -1.05 21.71
CA TYR A 187 -24.10 -1.55 20.65
C TYR A 187 -24.26 -3.06 20.49
N GLU A 188 -24.27 -3.52 19.24
CA GLU A 188 -24.08 -4.92 18.90
C GLU A 188 -22.86 -5.04 17.98
N PHE A 189 -21.89 -5.83 18.43
CA PHE A 189 -20.67 -6.14 17.69
C PHE A 189 -20.62 -7.65 17.42
N ALA A 190 -20.61 -8.02 16.15
CA ALA A 190 -20.61 -9.42 15.72
C ALA A 190 -19.54 -9.65 14.66
N VAL A 191 -18.63 -10.59 14.91
CA VAL A 191 -17.64 -11.00 13.91
C VAL A 191 -18.35 -11.82 12.82
N ASN A 192 -18.06 -11.52 11.55
CA ASN A 192 -18.61 -12.27 10.43
C ASN A 192 -18.13 -13.75 10.47
N GLU A 193 -18.92 -14.67 9.93
CA GLU A 193 -18.61 -16.10 9.84
C GLU A 193 -17.23 -16.39 9.24
N ASP A 194 -16.83 -15.62 8.23
CA ASP A 194 -15.52 -15.76 7.56
C ASP A 194 -14.35 -15.07 8.30
N LYS A 195 -14.64 -14.40 9.42
CA LYS A 195 -13.71 -13.61 10.23
C LYS A 195 -12.96 -12.54 9.43
N SER A 196 -13.55 -12.09 8.33
CA SER A 196 -12.99 -11.02 7.49
C SER A 196 -13.23 -9.62 8.06
N GLY A 197 -14.16 -9.50 9.01
CA GLY A 197 -14.52 -8.23 9.64
C GLY A 197 -15.58 -8.40 10.73
N MET A 198 -16.06 -7.26 11.24
CA MET A 198 -17.06 -7.16 12.29
C MET A 198 -18.20 -6.24 11.84
N ASP A 199 -19.43 -6.74 11.96
CA ASP A 199 -20.65 -5.94 11.87
C ASP A 199 -20.81 -5.16 13.18
N CYS A 200 -20.90 -3.84 13.07
CA CYS A 200 -20.95 -2.94 14.22
C CYS A 200 -22.22 -2.10 14.11
N CYS A 201 -23.13 -2.24 15.08
CA CYS A 201 -24.42 -1.56 15.06
C CYS A 201 -24.58 -0.74 16.34
N ASN A 202 -24.66 0.58 16.22
CA ASN A 202 -25.15 1.46 17.28
C ASN A 202 -26.66 1.62 17.13
N MET A 203 -27.40 1.49 18.22
CA MET A 203 -28.85 1.57 18.24
C MET A 203 -29.34 2.45 19.39
N TRP A 204 -30.39 3.22 19.14
CA TRP A 204 -31.06 4.02 20.16
C TRP A 204 -32.58 3.92 20.00
N TRP A 205 -33.27 3.95 21.13
CA TRP A 205 -34.72 3.92 21.16
C TRP A 205 -35.30 5.29 20.79
N ASN A 206 -36.05 5.36 19.69
CA ASN A 206 -36.79 6.54 19.29
C ASN A 206 -38.20 6.50 19.89
N SER A 207 -38.42 7.33 20.91
CA SER A 207 -39.70 7.38 21.63
C SER A 207 -40.85 7.95 20.78
N GLU A 208 -40.59 8.83 19.82
CA GLU A 208 -41.63 9.38 18.93
C GLU A 208 -42.10 8.33 17.92
N ALA A 209 -41.16 7.62 17.31
CA ALA A 209 -41.43 6.59 16.32
C ALA A 209 -41.74 5.20 16.91
N GLN A 210 -41.59 5.03 18.24
CA GLN A 210 -41.76 3.77 18.97
C GLN A 210 -40.98 2.60 18.34
N ARG A 211 -39.73 2.87 17.94
CA ARG A 211 -38.86 1.88 17.29
C ARG A 211 -37.39 2.12 17.64
N TRP A 212 -36.58 1.11 17.39
CA TRP A 212 -35.13 1.25 17.37
C TRP A 212 -34.69 1.86 16.05
N ASP A 213 -33.98 2.99 16.12
CA ASP A 213 -33.18 3.47 15.00
C ASP A 213 -31.76 2.91 15.14
N CYS A 214 -31.06 2.77 14.01
CA CYS A 214 -29.73 2.20 14.01
C CYS A 214 -28.79 2.86 13.01
N TRP A 215 -27.52 2.91 13.39
CA TRP A 215 -26.41 3.19 12.49
C TRP A 215 -25.47 1.99 12.48
N ARG A 216 -25.17 1.49 11.28
CA ARG A 216 -24.36 0.28 11.09
C ARG A 216 -23.15 0.58 10.22
N ILE A 217 -22.02 0.01 10.60
CA ILE A 217 -20.83 -0.07 9.76
C ILE A 217 -20.34 -1.52 9.68
N PHE A 218 -19.56 -1.82 8.65
CA PHE A 218 -18.79 -3.06 8.55
C PHE A 218 -17.31 -2.74 8.65
N ALA A 219 -16.64 -3.22 9.70
CA ALA A 219 -15.24 -2.94 9.95
C ALA A 219 -14.35 -4.12 9.54
N ARG A 220 -13.45 -3.91 8.57
CA ARG A 220 -12.43 -4.92 8.17
C ARG A 220 -11.13 -4.80 8.96
N SER A 221 -10.89 -3.64 9.54
CA SER A 221 -9.70 -3.34 10.33
C SER A 221 -10.07 -2.52 11.55
N ALA A 222 -9.26 -2.63 12.59
CA ALA A 222 -9.39 -1.83 13.79
C ALA A 222 -8.01 -1.48 14.34
N PHE A 223 -7.93 -0.32 14.98
CA PHE A 223 -6.72 0.16 15.64
C PHE A 223 -6.97 0.32 17.13
N ARG A 224 -5.95 0.01 17.94
CA ARG A 224 -5.99 0.20 19.39
C ARG A 224 -4.94 1.23 19.79
N THR A 225 -5.40 2.30 20.41
CA THR A 225 -4.53 3.28 21.07
C THR A 225 -4.68 3.11 22.57
N LYS A 226 -3.58 3.09 23.33
CA LYS A 226 -3.57 2.80 24.77
C LYS A 226 -3.06 4.00 25.56
N GLY A 227 -3.35 4.02 26.86
CA GLY A 227 -2.75 5.01 27.76
C GLY A 227 -3.27 6.41 27.49
N LEU A 228 -2.43 7.41 27.74
CA LEU A 228 -2.77 8.82 27.57
C LEU A 228 -3.19 9.16 26.13
N ASP A 229 -2.60 8.49 25.14
CA ASP A 229 -2.97 8.66 23.73
C ASP A 229 -4.41 8.22 23.43
N ALA A 230 -4.96 7.29 24.23
CA ALA A 230 -6.35 6.86 24.10
C ALA A 230 -7.33 7.99 24.49
N LEU A 231 -7.00 8.75 25.54
CA LEU A 231 -7.80 9.88 26.00
C LEU A 231 -7.81 11.01 24.95
N PHE A 232 -6.65 11.33 24.38
CA PHE A 232 -6.55 12.33 23.32
C PHE A 232 -7.25 11.90 22.02
N ALA A 233 -7.22 10.61 21.68
CA ALA A 233 -7.91 10.09 20.50
C ALA A 233 -9.46 10.21 20.60
N PHE A 234 -9.98 10.35 21.82
CA PHE A 234 -11.41 10.44 22.13
C PHE A 234 -11.87 11.84 22.58
N ASP A 235 -11.01 12.85 22.45
CA ASP A 235 -11.28 14.24 22.88
C ASP A 235 -11.72 14.36 24.34
N PHE A 236 -11.19 13.49 25.21
CA PHE A 236 -11.43 13.60 26.64
C PHE A 236 -10.55 14.73 27.19
N GLY A 237 -11.16 15.89 27.42
CA GLY A 237 -10.47 17.04 28.02
C GLY A 237 -9.90 16.68 29.39
N CYS A 238 -8.60 16.87 29.56
CA CYS A 238 -7.98 16.89 30.88
C CYS A 238 -8.29 18.25 31.51
N ASP A 239 -9.01 18.28 32.63
CA ASP A 239 -9.22 19.49 33.41
C ASP A 239 -7.85 20.02 33.89
N THR A 240 -7.63 21.33 33.77
CA THR A 240 -6.34 21.99 34.02
C THR A 240 -5.77 21.83 35.44
N ASP A 241 -6.59 21.31 36.37
CA ASP A 241 -6.23 21.09 37.77
C ASP A 241 -6.02 19.59 38.13
N SER A 242 -6.10 18.69 37.15
CA SER A 242 -5.95 17.26 37.40
C SER A 242 -4.47 16.87 37.54
N ASP A 243 -4.17 16.05 38.55
CA ASP A 243 -2.82 15.50 38.74
C ASP A 243 -2.47 14.60 37.55
N TYR A 244 -1.40 14.93 36.84
CA TYR A 244 -0.94 14.20 35.65
C TYR A 244 -0.62 12.74 35.97
N ASP A 245 -0.12 12.45 37.18
CA ASP A 245 0.21 11.08 37.59
C ASP A 245 -1.07 10.25 37.82
N GLU A 246 -2.13 10.86 38.38
CA GLU A 246 -3.42 10.20 38.56
C GLU A 246 -4.13 9.93 37.22
N ILE A 247 -4.00 10.86 36.27
CA ILE A 247 -4.53 10.68 34.91
C ILE A 247 -3.78 9.56 34.19
N ALA A 248 -2.46 9.53 34.30
CA ALA A 248 -1.65 8.50 33.67
C ALA A 248 -2.06 7.11 34.18
N GLU A 249 -2.22 6.94 35.50
CA GLU A 249 -2.65 5.67 36.10
C GLU A 249 -4.04 5.23 35.62
N LYS A 250 -5.01 6.15 35.53
CA LYS A 250 -6.34 5.85 34.98
C LYS A 250 -6.28 5.53 33.49
N ALA A 251 -5.44 6.24 32.74
CA ALA A 251 -5.32 6.08 31.29
C ALA A 251 -4.69 4.74 30.90
N GLU A 252 -3.83 4.14 31.73
CA GLU A 252 -3.23 2.82 31.48
C GLU A 252 -4.28 1.73 31.24
N LYS A 253 -5.46 1.86 31.83
CA LYS A 253 -6.56 0.89 31.74
C LYS A 253 -7.46 1.12 30.53
N LEU A 254 -7.27 2.24 29.82
CA LEU A 254 -8.09 2.67 28.71
C LEU A 254 -7.48 2.26 27.37
N ILE A 255 -8.35 1.78 26.48
CA ILE A 255 -8.01 1.42 25.11
C ILE A 255 -9.02 2.11 24.20
N ALA A 256 -8.58 3.10 23.44
CA ALA A 256 -9.38 3.67 22.36
C ALA A 256 -9.34 2.71 21.18
N ILE A 257 -10.51 2.24 20.75
CA ILE A 257 -10.67 1.32 19.62
C ILE A 257 -11.33 2.09 18.48
N THR A 258 -10.62 2.22 17.36
CA THR A 258 -11.16 2.78 16.11
C THR A 258 -11.47 1.64 15.15
N LEU A 259 -12.74 1.47 14.83
CA LEU A 259 -13.28 0.52 13.87
C LEU A 259 -13.37 1.21 12.51
N VAL A 260 -12.51 0.81 11.58
CA VAL A 260 -12.39 1.46 10.28
C VAL A 260 -13.50 1.00 9.36
N ASN A 261 -14.31 1.94 8.89
CA ASN A 261 -15.43 1.62 8.02
C ASN A 261 -14.94 1.12 6.65
N SER A 262 -15.53 0.03 6.17
CA SER A 262 -15.24 -0.47 4.82
C SER A 262 -15.74 0.47 3.73
N ASP A 263 -16.80 1.24 4.02
CA ASP A 263 -17.20 2.37 3.20
C ASP A 263 -16.31 3.58 3.53
N ARG A 264 -15.38 3.88 2.62
CA ARG A 264 -14.41 4.98 2.77
C ARG A 264 -15.05 6.37 2.73
N ALA A 265 -16.28 6.51 2.25
CA ALA A 265 -17.00 7.77 2.23
C ALA A 265 -17.72 8.07 3.56
N ALA A 266 -17.84 7.06 4.43
CA ALA A 266 -18.53 7.15 5.71
C ALA A 266 -17.55 7.18 6.89
N ALA A 267 -17.99 7.75 8.01
CA ALA A 267 -17.18 7.87 9.21
C ALA A 267 -16.87 6.51 9.84
N ASP A 268 -15.70 6.43 10.48
CA ASP A 268 -15.30 5.33 11.35
C ASP A 268 -16.10 5.35 12.66
N MET A 269 -16.19 4.21 13.33
CA MET A 269 -16.76 4.12 14.68
C MET A 269 -15.63 4.08 15.70
N ARG A 270 -15.75 4.87 16.77
CA ARG A 270 -14.77 4.92 17.84
C ARG A 270 -15.46 4.62 19.16
N VAL A 271 -14.85 3.77 19.97
CA VAL A 271 -15.26 3.49 21.35
C VAL A 271 -14.04 3.49 22.28
N LEU A 272 -14.24 3.94 23.51
CA LEU A 272 -13.24 3.88 24.57
C LEU A 272 -13.55 2.68 25.46
N TYR A 273 -12.70 1.66 25.42
CA TYR A 273 -12.84 0.46 26.24
C TYR A 273 -12.05 0.61 27.55
N ASN A 274 -12.72 0.44 28.68
CA ASN A 274 -12.08 0.34 29.99
C ASN A 274 -11.87 -1.14 30.34
N SER A 275 -10.62 -1.57 30.42
CA SER A 275 -10.25 -2.96 30.68
C SER A 275 -10.49 -3.45 32.11
N GLU A 276 -10.58 -2.54 33.09
CA GLU A 276 -10.82 -2.88 34.50
C GLU A 276 -12.30 -3.05 34.79
N GLU A 277 -13.11 -2.11 34.32
CA GLU A 277 -14.56 -2.11 34.53
C GLU A 277 -15.30 -2.96 33.50
N ASN A 278 -14.63 -3.36 32.41
CA ASN A 278 -15.21 -4.06 31.27
C ASN A 278 -16.48 -3.33 30.76
N VAL A 279 -16.31 -2.03 30.51
CA VAL A 279 -17.31 -1.14 29.93
C VAL A 279 -16.75 -0.49 28.66
N ILE A 280 -17.64 -0.08 27.77
CA ILE A 280 -17.29 0.83 26.68
C ILE A 280 -17.95 2.18 26.92
N THR A 281 -17.25 3.25 26.54
CA THR A 281 -17.75 4.62 26.59
C THR A 281 -17.67 5.22 25.19
N ASP A 282 -18.71 5.94 24.78
CA ASP A 282 -18.66 6.82 23.63
C ASP A 282 -18.84 8.29 24.07
N ALA A 283 -19.02 9.21 23.12
CA ALA A 283 -19.18 10.63 23.45
C ALA A 283 -20.43 10.94 24.30
N ASN A 284 -21.38 10.02 24.39
CA ASN A 284 -22.71 10.26 24.96
C ASN A 284 -23.01 9.41 26.20
N ALA A 285 -22.49 8.18 26.28
CA ALA A 285 -22.89 7.24 27.32
C ALA A 285 -21.83 6.18 27.66
N VAL A 286 -22.04 5.56 28.81
CA VAL A 286 -21.33 4.35 29.27
C VAL A 286 -22.23 3.14 29.03
N TYR A 287 -21.65 2.07 28.48
CA TYR A 287 -22.35 0.84 28.15
C TYR A 287 -21.71 -0.34 28.86
N HIS A 288 -22.56 -1.21 29.36
CA HIS A 288 -22.19 -2.43 30.06
C HIS A 288 -22.45 -3.64 29.17
N ARG A 289 -21.53 -4.60 29.17
CA ARG A 289 -21.70 -5.86 28.47
C ARG A 289 -22.86 -6.66 29.09
N GLN A 290 -23.74 -7.19 28.25
CA GLN A 290 -24.80 -8.15 28.65
C GLN A 290 -24.29 -9.58 28.77
#